data_AF-A0A2V9U2U3-F1
#
_entry.id   AF-A0A2V9U2U3-F1
#
_cell.length_a   1.000
_cell.length_b   1.000
_cell.length_c   1.000
_cell.angle_alpha   90.00
_cell.angle_beta   90.00
_cell.angle_gamma   90.00
#
_symmetry.space_group_name_H-M   'P 1'
#
loop_
_entity.id
_entity.type
_entity.pdbx_description
1 polymer ?
#
loop_
_entity_poly.entity_id
_entity_poly.type
_entity_poly.pdbx_seq_one_letter_code
_entity_poly.pdbx_strand_id
1 'polypeptide(L)'
;MIQMRDLSAHFSRSELQCRCCGRLQIDSRLLDGLEKLRAQAGTPVVIHAGYRCPEHNAAVGGVPHSEHTLGLAADIALPGLSLQRMYELALEVPQFAQGGIGVYDGGFLHVDVREHRARWARVSGQYVGVAALVREPELVATADAEHAQESKSAQDSQGGSKNSEDLFLL
;
A
#
# COMPACT_ATOMS: atom_id res chain seq x y z
N MET A 1 -4.83 -21.92 -22.22
CA MET A 1 -4.47 -22.46 -20.89
C MET A 1 -5.17 -21.59 -19.86
N ILE A 2 -6.07 -22.16 -19.05
CA ILE A 2 -6.72 -21.42 -17.96
C ILE A 2 -5.68 -21.30 -16.84
N GLN A 3 -5.19 -20.09 -16.56
CA GLN A 3 -4.37 -19.84 -15.37
C GLN A 3 -5.22 -20.17 -14.13
N MET A 4 -4.78 -21.16 -13.36
CA MET A 4 -5.47 -21.61 -12.15
C MET A 4 -5.13 -20.64 -11.02
N ARG A 5 -6.15 -19.98 -10.46
CA ARG A 5 -6.01 -18.88 -9.49
C ARG A 5 -6.22 -19.42 -8.08
N ASP A 6 -5.13 -19.85 -7.45
CA ASP A 6 -5.09 -20.61 -6.20
C ASP A 6 -4.67 -19.78 -4.98
N LEU A 7 -4.34 -18.48 -5.15
CA LEU A 7 -4.07 -17.55 -4.05
C LEU A 7 -5.24 -16.59 -3.80
N SER A 8 -5.87 -16.10 -4.87
CA SER A 8 -7.01 -15.19 -4.79
C SER A 8 -7.88 -15.28 -6.05
N ALA A 9 -8.88 -14.40 -6.15
CA ALA A 9 -9.80 -14.38 -7.30
C ALA A 9 -9.09 -14.16 -8.65
N HIS A 10 -7.95 -13.48 -8.67
CA HIS A 10 -7.23 -13.10 -9.88
C HIS A 10 -5.76 -13.52 -9.93
N PHE A 11 -5.15 -13.93 -8.82
CA PHE A 11 -3.74 -14.26 -8.76
C PHE A 11 -3.50 -15.72 -8.38
N SER A 12 -2.45 -16.28 -8.98
CA SER A 12 -1.99 -17.64 -8.73
C SER A 12 -0.63 -17.65 -8.04
N ARG A 13 -0.33 -18.78 -7.40
CA ARG A 13 0.98 -19.12 -6.86
C ARG A 13 2.07 -19.01 -7.92
N SER A 14 1.79 -19.45 -9.14
CA SER A 14 2.78 -19.45 -10.22
C SER A 14 3.29 -18.06 -10.59
N GLU A 15 2.46 -17.03 -10.39
CA GLU A 15 2.79 -15.63 -10.67
C GLU A 15 3.63 -15.00 -9.55
N LEU A 16 3.39 -15.39 -8.30
CA LEU A 16 3.98 -14.76 -7.12
C LEU A 16 5.12 -15.55 -6.47
N GLN A 17 5.29 -16.82 -6.80
CA GLN A 17 6.38 -17.64 -6.24
C GLN A 17 7.75 -17.24 -6.81
N CYS A 18 8.80 -17.55 -6.05
CA CYS A 18 10.16 -17.37 -6.53
C CYS A 18 10.41 -18.25 -7.75
N ARG A 19 10.74 -17.61 -8.88
CA ARG A 19 10.94 -18.31 -10.17
C ARG A 19 12.10 -19.30 -10.15
N CYS A 20 13.08 -19.15 -9.26
CA CYS A 20 14.23 -20.06 -9.22
C CYS A 20 13.92 -21.40 -8.53
N CYS A 21 13.04 -21.43 -7.52
CA CYS A 21 12.87 -22.60 -6.64
C CYS A 21 11.42 -22.94 -6.31
N GLY A 22 10.45 -22.14 -6.78
CA GLY A 22 9.02 -22.35 -6.52
C GLY A 22 8.56 -22.09 -5.07
N ARG A 23 9.46 -21.63 -4.19
CA ARG A 23 9.09 -21.18 -2.84
C ARG A 23 8.16 -19.97 -2.95
N LEU A 24 7.12 -19.96 -2.12
CA LEU A 24 6.17 -18.86 -2.01
C LEU A 24 6.16 -18.37 -0.57
N GLN A 25 6.40 -17.08 -0.39
CA GLN A 25 6.21 -16.35 0.85
C GLN A 25 5.65 -14.99 0.46
N ILE A 26 4.38 -14.74 0.76
CA ILE A 26 3.68 -13.51 0.40
C ILE A 26 2.81 -13.08 1.58
N ASP A 27 2.90 -11.80 1.93
CA ASP A 27 2.05 -11.16 2.93
C ASP A 27 0.64 -10.95 2.36
N SER A 28 -0.40 -11.24 3.14
CA SER A 28 -1.78 -11.11 2.70
C SER A 28 -2.15 -9.68 2.32
N ARG A 29 -1.55 -8.67 2.97
CA ARG A 29 -1.78 -7.25 2.65
C ARG A 29 -1.35 -6.91 1.22
N LEU A 30 -0.26 -7.52 0.74
CA LEU A 30 0.19 -7.36 -0.65
C LEU A 30 -0.85 -7.94 -1.61
N LEU A 31 -1.32 -9.17 -1.33
CA LEU A 31 -2.33 -9.83 -2.16
C LEU A 31 -3.64 -9.02 -2.21
N ASP A 32 -4.11 -8.52 -1.06
CA ASP A 32 -5.28 -7.65 -0.97
C ASP A 32 -5.08 -6.33 -1.73
N GLY A 33 -3.88 -5.75 -1.67
CA GLY A 33 -3.53 -4.54 -2.42
C GLY A 33 -3.57 -4.77 -3.93
N LEU A 34 -3.06 -5.91 -4.41
CA LEU A 34 -3.06 -6.27 -5.82
C LEU A 34 -4.48 -6.50 -6.36
N GLU A 35 -5.36 -7.13 -5.57
CA GLU A 35 -6.77 -7.31 -5.93
C GLU A 35 -7.51 -5.98 -6.02
N LYS A 36 -7.31 -5.07 -5.04
CA LYS A 36 -7.88 -3.72 -5.08
C LYS A 36 -7.39 -2.94 -6.31
N LEU A 37 -6.09 -2.98 -6.58
CA LEU A 37 -5.51 -2.32 -7.74
C LEU A 37 -6.14 -2.83 -9.04
N ARG A 38 -6.29 -4.16 -9.17
CA ARG A 38 -6.92 -4.76 -10.35
C ARG A 38 -8.38 -4.29 -10.51
N ALA A 39 -9.14 -4.27 -9.42
CA ALA A 39 -10.53 -3.84 -9.45
C ALA A 39 -10.66 -2.36 -9.86
N GLN A 40 -9.81 -1.47 -9.32
CA GLN A 40 -9.79 -0.04 -9.66
C GLN A 40 -9.31 0.21 -11.09
N ALA A 41 -8.29 -0.52 -11.55
CA ALA A 41 -7.71 -0.32 -12.87
C ALA A 41 -8.61 -0.81 -14.01
N GLY A 42 -9.51 -1.76 -13.76
CA GLY A 42 -10.39 -2.36 -14.78
C GLY A 42 -9.63 -3.16 -15.86
N THR A 43 -8.33 -3.41 -15.66
CA THR A 43 -7.43 -4.13 -16.56
C THR A 43 -6.60 -5.15 -15.75
N PRO A 44 -6.07 -6.23 -16.37
CA PRO A 44 -5.21 -7.16 -15.65
C PRO A 44 -3.98 -6.49 -15.03
N VAL A 45 -3.68 -6.84 -13.78
CA VAL A 45 -2.38 -6.58 -13.15
C VAL A 45 -1.46 -7.75 -13.52
N VAL A 46 -0.44 -7.47 -14.33
CA VAL A 46 0.57 -8.45 -14.75
C VAL A 46 1.68 -8.48 -13.71
N ILE A 47 1.92 -9.63 -13.09
CA ILE A 47 3.02 -9.80 -12.14
C ILE A 47 4.30 -10.11 -12.93
N HIS A 48 5.27 -9.19 -12.88
CA HIS A 48 6.62 -9.48 -13.32
C HIS A 48 7.35 -10.29 -12.25
N ALA A 49 7.30 -9.90 -10.97
CA ALA A 49 7.94 -10.69 -9.92
C ALA A 49 7.20 -10.52 -8.59
N GLY A 50 6.97 -11.62 -7.88
CA GLY A 50 6.56 -11.62 -6.47
C GLY A 50 7.75 -11.91 -5.56
N TYR A 51 7.65 -12.96 -4.76
CA TYR A 51 8.69 -13.38 -3.84
C TYR A 51 10.01 -13.73 -4.57
N ARG A 52 11.15 -13.33 -3.99
CA ARG A 52 12.49 -13.78 -4.40
C ARG A 52 13.22 -14.35 -3.21
N CYS A 53 13.66 -15.60 -3.27
CA CYS A 53 14.54 -16.10 -2.21
C CYS A 53 15.88 -15.36 -2.24
N PRO A 54 16.63 -15.32 -1.11
CA PRO A 54 17.87 -14.55 -1.01
C PRO A 54 18.88 -14.86 -2.12
N GLU A 55 19.02 -16.14 -2.49
CA GLU A 55 19.95 -16.59 -3.54
C GLU A 55 19.55 -16.03 -4.91
N HIS A 56 18.25 -16.09 -5.25
CA HIS A 56 17.74 -15.53 -6.50
C HIS A 56 17.85 -14.01 -6.52
N ASN A 57 17.54 -13.34 -5.41
CA ASN A 57 17.65 -11.89 -5.30
C ASN A 57 19.09 -11.42 -5.53
N ALA A 58 20.08 -12.10 -4.93
CA ALA A 58 21.49 -11.81 -5.17
C ALA A 58 21.90 -12.05 -6.64
N ALA A 59 21.45 -13.15 -7.24
CA ALA A 59 21.77 -13.51 -8.63
C ALA A 59 21.28 -12.49 -9.66
N VAL A 60 20.16 -11.80 -9.39
CA VAL A 60 19.61 -10.75 -10.27
C VAL A 60 20.10 -9.35 -9.91
N GLY A 61 21.07 -9.22 -8.99
CA GLY A 61 21.61 -7.94 -8.55
C GLY A 61 20.63 -7.13 -7.68
N GLY A 62 19.71 -7.81 -6.98
CA GLY A 62 18.81 -7.19 -6.03
C GLY A 62 19.54 -6.68 -4.79
N VAL A 63 19.00 -5.63 -4.18
CA VAL A 63 19.58 -5.07 -2.94
C VAL A 63 19.38 -6.03 -1.75
N PRO A 64 20.30 -6.04 -0.76
CA PRO A 64 20.08 -6.73 0.51
C PRO A 64 18.79 -6.23 1.17
N HIS A 65 18.11 -7.11 1.91
CA HIS A 65 16.85 -6.81 2.59
C HIS A 65 15.72 -6.28 1.70
N SER A 66 15.75 -6.57 0.39
CA SER A 66 14.66 -6.23 -0.53
C SER A 66 13.33 -6.80 -0.02
N GLU A 67 12.27 -6.03 -0.17
CA GLU A 67 10.91 -6.38 0.22
C GLU A 67 10.40 -7.63 -0.52
N HIS A 68 10.95 -7.95 -1.71
CA HIS A 68 10.71 -9.23 -2.39
C HIS A 68 11.22 -10.43 -1.60
N THR A 69 12.31 -10.28 -0.85
CA THR A 69 12.87 -11.36 -0.01
C THR A 69 12.10 -11.59 1.28
N LEU A 70 11.25 -10.63 1.64
CA LEU A 70 10.37 -10.70 2.80
C LEU A 70 8.94 -11.13 2.42
N GLY A 71 8.62 -11.17 1.12
CA GLY A 71 7.27 -11.45 0.62
C GLY A 71 6.33 -10.24 0.66
N LEU A 72 6.89 -9.04 0.74
CA LEU A 72 6.13 -7.79 0.90
C LEU A 72 5.95 -7.02 -0.41
N ALA A 73 6.64 -7.42 -1.49
CA ALA A 73 6.66 -6.68 -2.74
C ALA A 73 6.24 -7.48 -3.98
N ALA A 74 5.74 -6.76 -4.98
CA ALA A 74 5.58 -7.23 -6.34
C ALA A 74 6.05 -6.17 -7.35
N ASP A 75 6.72 -6.62 -8.40
CA ASP A 75 6.96 -5.82 -9.61
C ASP A 75 5.80 -6.10 -10.58
N ILE A 76 5.09 -5.06 -11.02
CA ILE A 76 3.82 -5.17 -11.74
C ILE A 76 3.73 -4.23 -12.95
N ALA A 77 2.92 -4.61 -13.93
CA ALA A 77 2.52 -3.73 -15.03
C ALA A 77 1.00 -3.81 -15.25
N LEU A 78 0.41 -2.71 -15.74
CA LEU A 78 -0.99 -2.64 -16.14
C LEU A 78 -1.05 -2.35 -17.65
N PRO A 79 -1.18 -3.37 -18.51
CA PRO A 79 -1.14 -3.19 -19.96
C PRO A 79 -2.14 -2.15 -20.45
N GLY A 80 -1.67 -1.26 -21.33
CA GLY A 80 -2.47 -0.16 -21.89
C GLY A 80 -2.48 1.13 -21.06
N LEU A 81 -1.89 1.13 -19.86
CA LEU A 81 -1.77 2.33 -19.03
C LEU A 81 -0.37 2.97 -19.15
N SER A 82 -0.30 4.28 -18.99
CA SER A 82 0.99 5.00 -18.85
C SER A 82 1.56 4.82 -17.44
N LEU A 83 2.88 4.97 -17.27
CA LEU A 83 3.52 4.94 -15.93
C LEU A 83 2.85 5.92 -14.95
N GLN A 84 2.48 7.11 -15.43
CA GLN A 84 1.74 8.09 -14.63
C GLN A 84 0.41 7.52 -14.12
N ARG A 85 -0.39 6.91 -14.98
CA ARG A 85 -1.69 6.37 -14.57
C ARG A 85 -1.56 5.15 -13.67
N MET A 86 -0.57 4.29 -13.91
CA MET A 86 -0.25 3.18 -13.01
C MET A 86 0.10 3.71 -11.61
N TYR A 87 0.92 4.76 -11.55
CA TYR A 87 1.36 5.37 -10.29
C TYR A 87 0.20 5.98 -9.51
N GLU A 88 -0.67 6.74 -10.17
CA GLU A 88 -1.89 7.29 -9.57
C GLU A 88 -2.80 6.20 -8.99
N LEU A 89 -3.08 5.15 -9.76
CA LEU A 89 -3.88 4.02 -9.28
C LEU A 89 -3.23 3.32 -8.07
N ALA A 90 -1.91 3.16 -8.07
CA ALA A 90 -1.20 2.58 -6.93
C ALA A 90 -1.28 3.48 -5.68
N LEU A 91 -1.33 4.81 -5.84
CA LEU A 91 -1.55 5.74 -4.73
C LEU A 91 -2.98 5.66 -4.14
N GLU A 92 -3.96 5.25 -4.95
CA GLU A 92 -5.36 5.06 -4.51
C GLU A 92 -5.55 3.75 -3.72
N VAL A 93 -4.55 2.86 -3.69
CA VAL A 93 -4.56 1.61 -2.92
C VAL A 93 -3.91 1.86 -1.55
N PRO A 94 -4.65 1.80 -0.42
CA PRO A 94 -4.11 2.17 0.90
C PRO A 94 -2.83 1.44 1.29
N GLN A 95 -2.73 0.14 0.96
CA GLN A 95 -1.57 -0.68 1.27
C GLN A 95 -0.29 -0.18 0.58
N PHE A 96 -0.38 0.29 -0.66
CA PHE A 96 0.75 0.81 -1.42
C PHE A 96 0.98 2.31 -1.16
N ALA A 97 -0.10 3.04 -0.89
CA ALA A 97 -0.04 4.44 -0.47
C ALA A 97 0.83 4.60 0.79
N GLN A 98 0.63 3.73 1.77
CA GLN A 98 1.39 3.71 3.03
C GLN A 98 2.74 2.97 2.92
N GLY A 99 2.85 2.00 2.00
CA GLY A 99 4.10 1.28 1.71
C GLY A 99 4.97 1.95 0.66
N GLY A 100 5.70 1.14 -0.12
CA GLY A 100 6.60 1.63 -1.17
C GLY A 100 6.00 1.55 -2.58
N ILE A 101 6.34 2.55 -3.40
CA ILE A 101 6.06 2.56 -4.84
C ILE A 101 7.31 3.04 -5.58
N GLY A 102 7.87 2.17 -6.41
CA GLY A 102 8.98 2.45 -7.31
C GLY A 102 8.54 2.50 -8.75
N VAL A 103 9.01 3.47 -9.53
CA VAL A 103 8.67 3.61 -10.97
C VAL A 103 9.90 3.27 -11.82
N TYR A 104 9.74 2.40 -12.82
CA TYR A 104 10.87 1.95 -13.65
C TYR A 104 10.64 2.34 -15.11
N ASP A 105 11.67 2.90 -15.74
CA ASP A 105 11.65 3.33 -17.15
C ASP A 105 11.43 2.19 -18.16
N GLY A 106 11.55 0.94 -17.70
CA GLY A 106 11.09 -0.26 -18.40
C GLY A 106 9.57 -0.46 -18.46
N GLY A 107 8.76 0.49 -17.98
CA GLY A 107 7.30 0.47 -18.12
C GLY A 107 6.57 -0.35 -17.06
N PHE A 108 7.12 -0.48 -15.85
CA PHE A 108 6.52 -1.22 -14.74
C PHE A 108 6.71 -0.48 -13.41
N LEU A 109 5.93 -0.89 -12.41
CA LEU A 109 6.04 -0.42 -11.04
C LEU A 109 6.56 -1.51 -10.11
N HIS A 110 7.29 -1.11 -9.08
CA HIS A 110 7.41 -1.87 -7.85
C HIS A 110 6.35 -1.37 -6.88
N VAL A 111 5.62 -2.28 -6.23
CA VAL A 111 4.70 -1.97 -5.14
C VAL A 111 4.99 -2.88 -3.96
N ASP A 112 4.95 -2.34 -2.75
CA ASP A 112 5.14 -3.11 -1.54
C ASP A 112 4.35 -2.57 -0.35
N VAL A 113 4.24 -3.40 0.69
CA VAL A 113 3.46 -3.12 1.90
C VAL A 113 4.33 -2.93 3.14
N ARG A 114 5.55 -2.39 2.98
CA ARG A 114 6.42 -2.05 4.11
C ARG A 114 5.73 -1.05 5.06
N GLU A 115 6.21 -0.97 6.29
CA GLU A 115 5.58 -0.15 7.36
C GLU A 115 5.74 1.37 7.19
N HIS A 116 6.50 1.85 6.20
CA HIS A 116 6.75 3.27 5.98
C HIS A 116 6.68 3.65 4.50
N ARG A 117 6.22 4.88 4.24
CA ARG A 117 6.07 5.38 2.87
C ARG A 117 7.43 5.56 2.20
N ALA A 118 7.59 4.99 1.00
CA ALA A 118 8.79 5.19 0.17
C ALA A 118 8.42 5.43 -1.31
N ARG A 119 9.04 6.40 -1.97
CA ARG A 119 8.84 6.70 -3.39
C ARG A 119 10.16 6.92 -4.11
N TRP A 120 10.36 6.22 -5.21
CA TRP A 120 11.58 6.34 -6.00
C TRP A 120 11.30 6.04 -7.48
N ALA A 121 12.26 6.39 -8.33
CA ALA A 121 12.30 5.91 -9.70
C ALA A 121 13.63 5.23 -9.99
N ARG A 122 13.65 4.38 -11.02
CA ARG A 122 14.88 3.83 -11.58
C ARG A 122 14.93 4.12 -13.07
N VAL A 123 15.95 4.87 -13.48
CA VAL A 123 16.16 5.32 -14.86
C VAL A 123 17.54 4.88 -15.31
N SER A 124 17.61 4.12 -16.40
CA SER A 124 18.85 3.57 -16.97
C SER A 124 19.71 2.87 -15.91
N GLY A 125 19.05 2.10 -15.03
CA GLY A 125 19.68 1.36 -13.94
C GLY A 125 19.98 2.15 -12.67
N GLN A 126 19.85 3.48 -12.67
CA GLN A 126 20.16 4.36 -11.54
C GLN A 126 18.91 4.70 -10.73
N TYR A 127 19.02 4.69 -9.40
CA TYR A 127 17.95 5.15 -8.50
C TYR A 127 17.93 6.68 -8.44
N VAL A 128 16.75 7.26 -8.66
CA VAL A 128 16.50 8.70 -8.67
C VAL A 128 15.18 9.03 -7.96
N GLY A 129 14.87 10.30 -7.76
CA GLY A 129 13.57 10.73 -7.25
C GLY A 129 12.44 10.32 -8.18
N VAL A 130 11.28 9.96 -7.60
CA VAL A 130 10.11 9.47 -8.37
C VAL A 130 9.64 10.47 -9.43
N ALA A 131 9.84 11.77 -9.16
CA ALA A 131 9.58 12.90 -10.06
C ALA A 131 10.26 12.81 -11.44
N ALA A 132 11.29 11.96 -11.58
CA ALA A 132 11.97 11.75 -12.85
C ALA A 132 11.10 11.03 -13.90
N LEU A 133 10.10 10.26 -13.47
CA LEU A 133 9.24 9.46 -14.36
C LEU A 133 7.74 9.79 -14.25
N VAL A 134 7.31 10.32 -13.11
CA VAL A 134 5.89 10.64 -12.86
C VAL A 134 5.77 11.92 -12.05
N ARG A 135 4.59 12.55 -12.10
CA ARG A 135 4.23 13.67 -11.23
C ARG A 135 3.62 13.11 -9.95
N GLU A 136 4.16 13.51 -8.81
CA GLU A 136 3.47 13.30 -7.54
C GLU A 136 2.25 14.24 -7.46
N PRO A 137 1.09 13.77 -6.99
CA PRO A 137 -0.02 14.66 -6.70
C PRO A 137 0.43 15.65 -5.63
N GLU A 138 0.08 16.93 -5.79
CA GLU A 138 0.23 17.90 -4.73
C GLU A 138 -0.53 17.38 -3.51
N LEU A 139 0.13 17.33 -2.34
CA LEU A 139 -0.52 17.01 -1.08
C LEU A 139 -1.61 18.06 -0.85
N VAL A 140 -2.86 17.73 -1.19
CA VAL A 140 -4.00 18.47 -0.66
C VAL A 140 -4.01 18.15 0.82
N ALA A 141 -3.63 19.13 1.65
CA ALA A 141 -3.74 19.04 3.08
C ALA A 141 -5.23 18.90 3.46
N THR A 142 -5.77 17.69 3.39
CA THR A 142 -7.10 17.38 3.91
C THR A 142 -6.97 17.22 5.42
N ALA A 143 -7.06 18.38 6.07
CA ALA A 143 -7.60 18.61 7.39
C ALA A 143 -7.68 17.40 8.35
N ASP A 144 -6.75 17.39 9.31
CA ASP A 144 -7.05 16.97 10.68
C ASP A 144 -8.18 17.86 11.23
N ALA A 145 -9.44 17.48 11.02
CA ALA A 145 -10.58 18.22 11.56
C ALA A 145 -11.83 17.35 11.76
N GLU A 146 -11.73 16.17 12.37
CA GLU A 146 -12.91 15.40 12.81
C GLU A 146 -12.79 14.78 14.21
N HIS A 147 -11.97 15.34 15.11
CA HIS A 147 -11.92 14.88 16.51
C HIS A 147 -11.76 15.98 17.58
N ALA A 148 -12.30 17.18 17.32
CA ALA A 148 -12.26 18.27 18.30
C ALA A 148 -13.55 19.10 18.37
N GLN A 149 -14.72 18.49 18.19
CA GLN A 149 -16.01 19.17 18.42
C GLN A 149 -17.06 18.20 18.99
N GLU A 150 -16.78 17.56 20.14
CA GLU A 150 -17.86 16.93 20.93
C GLU A 150 -17.65 16.98 22.45
N SER A 151 -16.80 17.88 22.95
CA SER A 151 -16.64 18.13 24.38
C SER A 151 -16.71 19.61 24.73
N LYS A 152 -17.83 20.29 24.41
CA LYS A 152 -18.11 21.64 24.96
C LYS A 152 -19.58 22.09 24.99
N SER A 153 -20.55 21.19 25.06
CA SER A 153 -21.98 21.56 25.15
C SER A 153 -22.77 20.87 26.27
N ALA A 154 -22.11 20.32 27.30
CA ALA A 154 -22.78 19.75 28.48
C ALA A 154 -22.36 20.45 29.78
N GLN A 155 -22.38 21.78 29.79
CA GLN A 155 -22.37 22.58 31.02
C GLN A 155 -23.23 23.83 30.76
N ASP A 156 -24.54 23.64 30.72
CA ASP A 156 -25.51 24.69 31.03
C ASP A 156 -26.92 24.08 31.02
N SER A 157 -27.41 23.72 32.20
CA SER A 157 -28.81 23.86 32.64
C SER A 157 -29.09 22.90 33.79
N GLN A 158 -29.14 23.44 35.01
CA GLN A 158 -30.26 23.32 35.95
C GLN A 158 -29.79 23.73 37.35
N GLY A 159 -29.84 25.02 37.62
CA GLY A 159 -30.12 25.52 38.95
C GLY A 159 -31.64 25.47 39.18
N GLY A 160 -32.06 24.90 40.31
CA GLY A 160 -33.48 24.78 40.67
C GLY A 160 -33.65 24.37 42.12
N SER A 161 -33.76 25.38 42.99
CA SER A 161 -34.02 25.37 44.44
C SER A 161 -35.18 24.46 44.90
N LYS A 162 -35.03 23.78 46.06
CA LYS A 162 -35.78 24.05 47.30
C LYS A 162 -35.45 23.11 48.48
N ASN A 163 -35.23 23.76 49.62
CA ASN A 163 -35.28 23.39 51.03
C ASN A 163 -35.96 22.07 51.45
N SER A 164 -35.37 21.37 52.43
CA SER A 164 -35.94 21.24 53.80
C SER A 164 -35.03 20.38 54.70
N GLU A 165 -34.59 20.99 55.81
CA GLU A 165 -34.45 20.43 57.16
C GLU A 165 -33.72 19.10 57.43
N ASP A 166 -32.68 19.22 58.27
CA ASP A 166 -32.62 18.66 59.63
C ASP A 166 -31.45 17.72 60.00
N LEU A 167 -30.80 18.08 61.12
CA LEU A 167 -30.20 17.23 62.16
C LEU A 167 -29.00 16.31 61.75
N PHE A 168 -27.83 16.30 62.39
CA PHE A 168 -27.53 16.31 63.84
C PHE A 168 -26.05 16.69 64.07
N LEU A 169 -25.81 17.47 65.13
CA LEU A 169 -24.52 17.72 65.77
C LEU A 169 -24.09 16.51 66.62
N LEU A 170 -22.81 16.12 66.55
CA LEU A 170 -21.85 15.99 67.67
C LEU A 170 -20.49 15.51 67.15
#